data_AF-A0A520KEU7-F1
#
_entry.id   AF-A0A520KEU7-F1
#
_cell.length_a   1.000
_cell.length_b   1.000
_cell.length_c   1.000
_cell.angle_alpha   90.00
_cell.angle_beta   90.00
_cell.angle_gamma   90.00
#
_symmetry.space_group_name_H-M   'P 1'
#
loop_
_entity.id
_entity.type
_entity.pdbx_description
1 polymer ?
#
loop_
_entity_poly.entity_id
_entity_poly.type
_entity_poly.pdbx_seq_one_letter_code
_entity_poly.pdbx_strand_id
1 'polypeptide(L)'
;MIREIIFNEIVTFEYIMWRKSYISGEIKVLIDVIEDYGKSGIGKIIDVIEVKNAYLYDDYTDLHGGIDSFCKKTTLNEVKNMIINKEGKFEYIERAKPPITRFKLKEQFPIDLKPKEI
;
A
#
# COMPACT_ATOMS: atom_id res chain seq x y z
N MET A 1 -2.18 -17.62 10.61
CA MET A 1 -2.64 -18.52 9.51
C MET A 1 -2.12 -17.93 8.20
N ILE A 2 -1.36 -18.68 7.40
CA ILE A 2 -0.78 -18.14 6.17
C ILE A 2 -1.80 -18.17 5.04
N ARG A 3 -2.01 -17.03 4.38
CA ARG A 3 -2.93 -16.88 3.24
C ARG A 3 -2.26 -16.12 2.11
N GLU A 4 -2.65 -16.44 0.88
CA GLU A 4 -2.32 -15.65 -0.31
C GLU A 4 -3.41 -14.61 -0.54
N ILE A 5 -3.01 -13.33 -0.69
CA ILE A 5 -3.93 -12.22 -0.96
C ILE A 5 -3.33 -11.32 -2.06
N ILE A 6 -4.19 -10.80 -2.91
CA ILE A 6 -3.82 -9.76 -3.89
C ILE A 6 -4.32 -8.42 -3.34
N PHE A 7 -3.39 -7.51 -3.09
CA PHE A 7 -3.67 -6.13 -2.74
C PHE A 7 -3.62 -5.26 -3.99
N ASN A 8 -4.57 -4.34 -4.12
CA ASN A 8 -4.55 -3.28 -5.13
C ASN A 8 -3.80 -2.03 -4.62
N GLU A 9 -3.76 -1.88 -3.30
CA GLU A 9 -3.17 -0.74 -2.62
C GLU A 9 -2.52 -1.18 -1.31
N ILE A 10 -1.26 -0.82 -1.11
CA ILE A 10 -0.56 -0.96 0.17
C ILE A 10 -0.19 0.43 0.67
N VAL A 11 -0.94 0.92 1.65
CA VAL A 11 -0.76 2.24 2.27
C VAL A 11 0.37 2.16 3.28
N THR A 12 1.48 2.84 2.97
CA THR A 12 2.64 2.93 3.86
C THR A 12 2.53 4.11 4.81
N PHE A 13 1.84 5.19 4.41
CA PHE A 13 1.60 6.36 5.25
C PHE A 13 0.30 7.05 4.86
N GLU A 14 -0.47 7.49 5.85
CA GLU A 14 -1.66 8.28 5.63
C GLU A 14 -1.89 9.25 6.79
N TYR A 15 -1.76 10.54 6.48
CA TYR A 15 -2.22 11.63 7.33
C TYR A 15 -3.46 12.25 6.68
N ILE A 16 -4.61 12.00 7.30
CA ILE A 16 -5.95 12.29 6.77
C ILE A 16 -6.01 13.73 6.26
N MET A 17 -6.40 13.89 4.98
CA MET A 17 -6.50 15.15 4.23
C MET A 17 -5.19 15.79 3.76
N TRP A 18 -4.00 15.34 4.18
CA TRP A 18 -2.75 16.04 3.84
C TRP A 18 -1.73 15.23 3.05
N ARG A 19 -1.52 13.96 3.40
CA ARG A 19 -0.51 13.15 2.71
C ARG A 19 -0.90 11.69 2.71
N LYS A 20 -0.76 11.04 1.57
CA LYS A 20 -0.93 9.60 1.44
C LYS A 20 0.20 9.02 0.60
N SER A 21 1.00 8.14 1.20
CA SER A 21 2.01 7.36 0.50
C SER A 21 1.57 5.91 0.40
N TYR A 22 1.62 5.35 -0.80
CA TYR A 22 1.14 3.99 -1.05
C TYR A 22 1.79 3.36 -2.28
N ILE A 23 1.73 2.03 -2.30
CA ILE A 23 2.06 1.20 -3.45
C ILE A 23 0.74 0.84 -4.12
N SER A 24 0.58 1.17 -5.40
CA SER A 24 -0.58 0.81 -6.22
C SER A 24 -0.18 -0.21 -7.26
N GLY A 25 -1.12 -1.05 -7.69
CA GLY A 25 -0.93 -2.13 -8.66
C GLY A 25 -1.47 -3.45 -8.14
N GLU A 26 -1.29 -4.55 -8.86
CA GLU A 26 -1.64 -5.88 -8.33
C GLU A 26 -0.43 -6.42 -7.57
N ILE A 27 -0.52 -6.47 -6.24
CA ILE A 27 0.56 -6.91 -5.36
C ILE A 27 0.11 -8.20 -4.67
N LYS A 28 0.64 -9.32 -5.16
CA LYS A 28 0.33 -10.65 -4.66
C LYS A 28 1.29 -11.00 -3.51
N VAL A 29 0.76 -11.23 -2.32
CA VAL A 29 1.55 -11.46 -1.10
C VAL A 29 1.13 -12.72 -0.35
N LEU A 30 2.07 -13.24 0.43
CA LEU A 30 1.78 -14.16 1.54
C LEU A 30 1.66 -13.36 2.83
N ILE A 31 0.52 -13.49 3.50
CA ILE A 31 0.25 -12.84 4.78
C ILE A 31 0.06 -13.89 5.87
N ASP A 32 0.71 -13.71 7.01
CA ASP A 32 0.35 -14.40 8.25
C ASP A 32 -0.78 -13.63 8.93
N VAL A 33 -2.00 -14.15 8.80
CA VAL A 33 -3.21 -13.58 9.40
C VAL A 33 -3.19 -13.84 10.91
N ILE A 34 -3.27 -12.75 11.68
CA ILE A 34 -3.33 -12.72 13.14
C ILE A 34 -4.79 -12.65 13.60
N GLU A 35 -5.57 -11.76 12.98
CA GLU A 35 -7.01 -11.59 13.23
C GLU A 35 -7.77 -11.57 11.90
N ASP A 36 -8.89 -12.29 11.82
CA ASP A 36 -9.73 -12.37 10.63
C ASP A 36 -11.18 -12.01 10.97
N TYR A 37 -11.71 -11.00 10.28
CA TYR A 37 -13.08 -10.51 10.38
C TYR A 37 -13.84 -10.68 9.05
N GLY A 38 -13.42 -11.65 8.22
CA GLY A 38 -14.01 -12.00 6.94
C GLY A 38 -13.55 -11.09 5.80
N LYS A 39 -14.04 -9.84 5.77
CA LYS A 39 -13.67 -8.83 4.74
C LYS A 39 -12.52 -7.92 5.15
N SER A 40 -12.05 -8.05 6.39
CA SER A 40 -10.92 -7.29 6.92
C SER A 40 -10.22 -8.10 7.99
N GLY A 41 -9.02 -7.69 8.38
CA GLY A 41 -8.26 -8.37 9.41
C GLY A 41 -6.93 -7.70 9.68
N ILE A 42 -6.13 -8.31 10.54
CA ILE A 42 -4.77 -7.90 10.88
C ILE A 42 -3.83 -9.04 10.50
N GLY A 43 -2.70 -8.69 9.91
CA GLY A 43 -1.68 -9.68 9.61
C GLY A 43 -0.32 -9.08 9.31
N LYS A 44 0.64 -9.96 9.07
CA LYS A 44 2.02 -9.64 8.74
C LYS A 44 2.36 -10.14 7.34
N ILE A 45 2.90 -9.29 6.48
CA ILE A 45 3.35 -9.70 5.16
C ILE A 45 4.64 -10.51 5.33
N ILE A 46 4.62 -11.78 4.93
CA ILE A 46 5.78 -12.69 5.03
C ILE A 46 6.62 -12.62 3.75
N ASP A 47 5.97 -12.56 2.58
CA ASP A 47 6.65 -12.46 1.29
C ASP A 47 5.74 -11.79 0.24
N VAL A 48 6.37 -11.29 -0.82
CA VAL A 48 5.71 -10.76 -2.02
C VAL A 48 6.01 -11.70 -3.18
N ILE A 49 4.98 -12.33 -3.73
CA ILE A 49 5.11 -13.33 -4.80
C ILE A 49 5.27 -12.63 -6.15
N GLU A 50 4.41 -11.66 -6.43
CA GLU A 50 4.31 -11.03 -7.74
C GLU A 50 3.83 -9.58 -7.61
N VAL A 51 4.32 -8.71 -8.50
CA VAL A 51 3.78 -7.36 -8.67
C VAL A 51 3.51 -7.09 -10.15
N LYS A 52 2.33 -6.55 -10.47
CA LYS A 52 1.97 -6.09 -11.83
C LYS A 52 1.56 -4.64 -11.82
N ASN A 53 2.05 -3.89 -12.81
CA ASN A 53 1.76 -2.46 -12.98
C ASN A 53 1.98 -1.65 -11.70
N ALA A 54 3.03 -1.98 -10.95
CA ALA A 54 3.26 -1.38 -9.64
C ALA A 54 3.88 0.02 -9.74
N TYR A 55 3.31 0.96 -8.97
CA TYR A 55 3.82 2.32 -8.82
C TYR A 55 3.83 2.70 -7.34
N LEU A 56 4.86 3.46 -6.95
CA LEU A 56 4.87 4.21 -5.69
C LEU A 56 4.19 5.54 -5.94
N TYR A 57 3.33 5.93 -5.03
CA TYR A 57 2.67 7.23 -4.98
C TYR A 57 2.98 7.92 -3.67
N ASP A 58 3.18 9.23 -3.74
CA ASP A 58 3.27 10.11 -2.61
C ASP A 58 2.44 11.37 -2.92
N ASP A 59 1.19 11.33 -2.46
CA ASP A 59 0.19 12.35 -2.71
C ASP A 59 0.18 13.36 -1.56
N TYR A 60 0.21 14.65 -1.89
CA TYR A 60 0.15 15.77 -0.96
C TYR A 60 -1.05 16.66 -1.29
N THR A 61 -1.81 17.03 -0.28
CA THR A 61 -2.82 18.08 -0.40
C THR A 61 -2.26 19.37 0.19
N ASP A 62 -2.28 20.45 -0.57
CA ASP A 62 -1.95 21.78 -0.06
C ASP A 62 -3.10 22.39 0.77
N LEU A 63 -2.83 23.54 1.40
CA LEU A 63 -3.79 24.28 2.21
C LEU A 63 -5.00 24.83 1.43
N HIS A 64 -4.89 24.89 0.11
CA HIS A 64 -5.92 25.39 -0.81
C HIS A 64 -6.71 24.25 -1.49
N GLY A 65 -6.41 23.00 -1.15
CA GLY A 65 -7.04 21.80 -1.71
C GLY A 65 -6.45 21.32 -3.04
N GLY A 66 -5.33 21.89 -3.48
CA GLY A 66 -4.53 21.37 -4.59
C GLY A 66 -3.88 20.04 -4.22
N ILE A 67 -3.87 19.08 -5.14
CA ILE A 67 -3.23 17.77 -4.93
C ILE A 67 -2.00 17.69 -5.82
N ASP A 68 -0.83 17.60 -5.21
CA ASP A 68 0.43 17.26 -5.88
C ASP A 68 0.73 15.78 -5.66
N SER A 69 0.79 15.02 -6.76
CA SER A 69 1.05 13.58 -6.75
C SER A 69 2.38 13.27 -7.41
N PHE A 70 3.35 12.80 -6.62
CA PHE A 70 4.57 12.23 -7.17
C PHE A 70 4.37 10.73 -7.40
N CYS A 71 4.80 10.23 -8.55
CA CYS A 71 4.72 8.80 -8.86
C CYS A 71 6.03 8.27 -9.44
N LYS A 72 6.35 7.01 -9.09
CA LYS A 72 7.52 6.30 -9.59
C LYS A 72 7.14 4.85 -9.88
N LYS A 73 7.40 4.37 -11.10
CA LYS A 73 7.28 2.94 -11.42
C LYS A 73 8.24 2.13 -10.54
N THR A 74 7.76 1.04 -9.96
CA THR A 74 8.53 0.23 -9.01
C THR A 74 8.66 -1.21 -9.45
N THR A 75 9.65 -1.89 -8.88
CA THR A 75 9.98 -3.29 -9.15
C THR A 75 9.55 -4.20 -8.00
N LEU A 76 9.49 -5.51 -8.26
CA LEU A 76 9.22 -6.52 -7.23
C LEU A 76 10.19 -6.40 -6.05
N ASN A 77 11.48 -6.23 -6.32
CA ASN A 77 12.51 -6.16 -5.28
C ASN A 77 12.37 -4.90 -4.42
N GLU A 78 12.05 -3.76 -5.02
CA GLU A 78 11.78 -2.52 -4.27
C GLU A 78 10.56 -2.71 -3.35
N VAL A 79 9.47 -3.29 -3.85
CA VAL A 79 8.28 -3.57 -3.04
C VAL A 79 8.62 -4.54 -1.89
N LYS A 80 9.33 -5.63 -2.17
CA LYS A 80 9.78 -6.60 -1.14
C LYS A 80 10.53 -5.91 0.00
N ASN A 81 11.52 -5.08 -0.33
CA ASN A 81 12.34 -4.38 0.66
C ASN A 81 11.53 -3.42 1.53
N MET A 82 10.42 -2.88 1.03
CA MET A 82 9.59 -1.93 1.76
C MET A 82 8.62 -2.60 2.75
N ILE A 83 8.06 -3.76 2.39
CA ILE A 83 6.86 -4.29 3.09
C ILE A 83 7.02 -5.69 3.70
N ILE A 84 8.07 -6.45 3.35
CA ILE A 84 8.30 -7.75 3.99
C ILE A 84 8.49 -7.55 5.49
N ASN A 85 7.90 -8.46 6.27
CA ASN A 85 7.83 -8.44 7.72
C ASN A 85 7.06 -7.26 8.34
N LYS A 86 6.33 -6.47 7.54
CA LYS A 86 5.48 -5.40 8.08
C LYS A 86 4.12 -5.93 8.48
N GLU A 87 3.67 -5.49 9.66
CA GLU A 87 2.33 -5.70 10.17
C GLU A 87 1.39 -4.59 9.71
N GLY A 88 0.11 -4.92 9.58
CA GLY A 88 -0.90 -3.97 9.17
C GLY A 88 -2.29 -4.55 9.14
N LYS A 89 -3.24 -3.71 8.76
CA LYS A 89 -4.65 -4.05 8.59
C LYS A 89 -4.94 -4.26 7.12
N PHE A 90 -5.56 -5.38 6.76
CA PHE A 90 -6.14 -5.56 5.43
C PHE A 90 -7.64 -5.33 5.44
N GLU A 91 -8.16 -4.83 4.33
CA GLU A 91 -9.60 -4.63 4.13
C GLU A 91 -9.99 -4.73 2.65
N TYR A 92 -11.18 -5.26 2.41
CA TYR A 92 -11.84 -5.24 1.10
C TYR A 92 -12.89 -4.13 1.05
N ILE A 93 -12.67 -3.16 0.17
CA ILE A 93 -13.48 -1.94 0.07
C ILE A 93 -14.41 -2.07 -1.13
N GLU A 94 -15.61 -2.60 -0.88
CA GLU A 94 -16.66 -2.81 -1.90
C GLU A 94 -17.23 -1.51 -2.49
N ARG A 95 -17.14 -0.41 -1.73
CA ARG A 95 -17.69 0.89 -2.14
C ARG A 95 -16.83 1.59 -3.19
N ALA A 96 -15.57 1.17 -3.36
CA ALA A 96 -14.71 1.67 -4.42
C ALA A 96 -15.20 1.14 -5.78
N LYS A 97 -15.00 1.92 -6.83
CA LYS A 97 -15.34 1.53 -8.22
C LYS A 97 -14.07 1.64 -9.08
N PRO A 98 -13.40 0.52 -9.40
CA PRO A 98 -13.70 -0.86 -8.98
C PRO A 98 -13.43 -1.11 -7.48
N PRO A 99 -13.96 -2.19 -6.88
CA PRO A 99 -13.61 -2.59 -5.52
C PRO A 99 -12.10 -2.75 -5.36
N ILE A 100 -11.57 -2.39 -4.20
CA ILE A 100 -10.13 -2.47 -3.92
C ILE A 100 -9.87 -3.33 -2.69
N THR A 101 -8.82 -4.13 -2.74
CA THR A 101 -8.25 -4.78 -1.54
C THR A 101 -7.06 -3.95 -1.09
N ARG A 102 -7.11 -3.45 0.14
CA ARG A 102 -6.09 -2.56 0.71
C ARG A 102 -5.35 -3.25 1.86
N PHE A 103 -4.07 -2.96 2.00
CA PHE A 103 -3.28 -3.20 3.21
C PHE A 103 -2.76 -1.88 3.77
N LYS A 104 -3.00 -1.56 5.04
CA LYS A 104 -2.48 -0.35 5.71
C LYS A 104 -1.47 -0.74 6.78
N LEU A 105 -0.24 -0.24 6.67
CA LEU A 105 0.81 -0.54 7.62
C LEU A 105 0.50 0.01 9.02
N LYS A 106 0.81 -0.77 10.05
CA LYS A 106 0.75 -0.36 11.45
C LYS A 106 1.85 0.66 11.74
N GLU A 107 3.08 0.31 11.40
CA GLU A 107 4.23 1.21 11.45
C GLU A 107 4.33 1.97 10.13
N GLN A 108 3.83 3.21 10.14
CA GLN A 108 3.72 4.01 8.94
C GLN A 108 5.03 4.72 8.62
N PHE A 109 5.35 4.81 7.33
CA PHE A 109 6.49 5.58 6.82
C PHE A 109 6.15 6.22 5.46
N PRO A 110 6.44 7.52 5.30
CA PRO A 110 6.26 8.21 4.03
C PRO A 110 7.20 7.65 2.95
N ILE A 111 6.75 7.64 1.70
CA ILE A 111 7.62 7.35 0.56
C ILE A 111 8.15 8.69 0.06
N ASP A 112 9.38 9.07 0.42
CA ASP A 112 9.96 10.34 -0.04
C ASP A 112 10.36 10.27 -1.53
N LEU A 113 9.39 10.51 -2.41
CA LEU A 113 9.63 10.69 -3.84
C LEU A 113 10.05 12.14 -4.08
N LYS A 114 11.27 12.32 -4.58
CA LYS A 114 11.74 13.62 -5.05
C LYS A 114 11.47 13.78 -6.54
N PRO A 115 11.17 14.99 -7.02
CA PRO A 115 11.25 15.27 -8.45
C PRO A 115 12.65 14.93 -8.95
N LYS A 116 12.75 14.34 -10.15
CA LYS A 116 14.06 14.22 -10.81
C LYS A 116 14.57 15.65 -11.04
N GLU A 117 15.77 15.95 -10.56
CA GLU A 117 16.49 17.15 -11.00
C GLU A 117 16.55 17.11 -12.54
N ILE A 118 16.04 18.16 -13.18
CA ILE A 118 15.99 18.31 -14.65
C ILE A 118 17.34 18.83 -15.13
#